data_AF-A0A4Y4K5L1-F1
#
_entry.id   AF-A0A4Y4K5L1-F1
#
_cell.length_a   1.000
_cell.length_b   1.000
_cell.length_c   1.000
_cell.angle_alpha   90.00
_cell.angle_beta   90.00
_cell.angle_gamma   90.00
#
_symmetry.space_group_name_H-M   'P 1'
#
loop_
_entity.id
_entity.type
_entity.pdbx_description
1 polymer ?
#
loop_
_entity_poly.entity_id
_entity_poly.type
_entity_poly.pdbx_seq_one_letter_code
_entity_poly.pdbx_strand_id
1 'polypeptide(L)'
;MAEGDGVAGRGVRVRLDGSASNKDVGALKAWLEREKPLEDLVSGGRLRIVEQPRSDVPPGRMGAGMEILLFLLGAGAEAVFDELVAQTRRAVAAWLENRRRVESGDSPRTHVDPVHHDEG
;
A
#
# COMPACT_ATOMS: atom_id res chain seq x y z
N MET A 1 23.01 13.70 -7.05
CA MET A 1 22.42 13.65 -8.40
C MET A 1 20.97 13.24 -8.22
N ALA A 2 20.06 14.09 -8.72
CA ALA A 2 18.60 14.02 -8.70
C ALA A 2 17.92 13.94 -7.30
N GLU A 3 17.66 15.14 -6.77
CA GLU A 3 16.46 15.46 -5.98
C GLU A 3 15.18 14.90 -6.61
N GLY A 4 14.20 14.59 -5.78
CA GLY A 4 12.85 14.27 -6.22
C GLY A 4 11.92 13.93 -5.07
N ASP A 5 11.50 14.97 -4.35
CA ASP A 5 10.27 14.99 -3.55
C ASP A 5 10.24 14.03 -2.35
N GLY A 6 10.92 14.41 -1.28
CA GLY A 6 10.56 13.98 0.06
C GLY A 6 9.17 14.51 0.36
N VAL A 7 8.13 13.76 -0.03
CA VAL A 7 6.77 14.03 0.42
C VAL A 7 6.80 13.84 1.93
N ALA A 8 6.92 14.95 2.67
CA ALA A 8 6.64 15.00 4.10
C ALA A 8 5.16 14.64 4.26
N GLY A 9 4.89 13.34 4.34
CA GLY A 9 3.56 12.77 4.21
C GLY A 9 3.46 11.52 5.06
N ARG A 10 2.47 11.51 5.95
CA ARG A 10 2.06 10.27 6.61
C ARG A 10 1.47 9.35 5.56
N GLY A 11 1.87 8.09 5.59
CA GLY A 11 1.39 7.10 4.64
C GLY A 11 1.13 5.76 5.26
N VAL A 12 0.58 4.85 4.46
CA VAL A 12 0.37 3.46 4.83
C VAL A 12 1.17 2.61 3.87
N ARG A 13 1.98 1.72 4.42
CA ARG A 13 2.74 0.74 3.68
C ARG A 13 2.03 -0.60 3.72
N VAL A 14 1.83 -1.20 2.56
CA VAL A 14 1.27 -2.54 2.41
C VAL A 14 2.31 -3.48 1.81
N ARG A 15 2.59 -4.57 2.52
CA ARG A 15 3.53 -5.61 2.13
C ARG A 15 2.83 -6.95 2.00
N LEU A 16 3.14 -7.66 0.94
CA LEU A 16 2.81 -9.09 0.78
C LEU A 16 4.03 -9.93 1.18
N ASP A 17 3.91 -11.13 1.75
CA ASP A 17 5.10 -11.93 2.04
C ASP A 17 5.74 -12.51 0.76
N GLY A 18 6.82 -13.29 0.93
CA GLY A 18 7.60 -13.85 -0.18
C GLY A 18 6.85 -14.86 -1.07
N SER A 19 5.67 -15.33 -0.66
CA SER A 19 4.77 -16.14 -1.49
C SER A 19 4.04 -15.34 -2.56
N ALA A 20 3.97 -14.01 -2.44
CA ALA A 20 3.33 -13.16 -3.44
C ALA A 20 4.23 -12.91 -4.66
N SER A 21 3.58 -12.84 -5.82
CA SER A 21 4.18 -12.45 -7.10
C SER A 21 3.99 -10.95 -7.36
N ASN A 22 4.79 -10.37 -8.28
CA ASN A 22 4.60 -8.97 -8.71
C ASN A 22 3.19 -8.70 -9.28
N LYS A 23 2.58 -9.70 -9.92
CA LYS A 23 1.18 -9.63 -10.39
C LYS A 23 0.20 -9.42 -9.23
N ASP A 24 0.49 -9.99 -8.07
CA ASP A 24 -0.36 -9.89 -6.88
C ASP A 24 -0.31 -8.49 -6.28
N VAL A 25 0.87 -7.87 -6.32
CA VAL A 25 1.07 -6.48 -5.93
C VAL A 25 0.26 -5.55 -6.84
N GLY A 26 0.34 -5.73 -8.16
CA GLY A 26 -0.45 -4.94 -9.10
C GLY A 26 -1.96 -5.16 -8.96
N ALA A 27 -2.39 -6.39 -8.72
CA ALA A 27 -3.80 -6.70 -8.48
C ALA A 27 -4.31 -6.07 -7.18
N LEU A 28 -3.52 -6.08 -6.11
CA LEU A 28 -3.85 -5.44 -4.85
C LEU A 28 -3.89 -3.91 -5.00
N LYS A 29 -2.94 -3.30 -5.72
CA LYS A 29 -2.99 -1.85 -6.01
C LYS A 29 -4.29 -1.49 -6.73
N ALA A 30 -4.61 -2.19 -7.82
CA ALA A 30 -5.82 -1.94 -8.59
C ALA A 30 -7.10 -2.15 -7.74
N TRP A 31 -7.08 -3.07 -6.78
CA TRP A 31 -8.16 -3.23 -5.82
C TRP A 31 -8.28 -2.01 -4.90
N LEU A 32 -7.17 -1.56 -4.31
CA LEU A 32 -7.15 -0.39 -3.41
C LEU A 32 -7.58 0.90 -4.11
N GLU A 33 -7.19 1.10 -5.36
CA GLU A 33 -7.60 2.27 -6.16
C GLU A 33 -9.10 2.29 -6.48
N ARG A 34 -9.78 1.14 -6.41
CA ARG A 34 -11.21 0.98 -6.70
C ARG A 34 -12.08 0.91 -5.46
N GLU A 35 -11.49 0.81 -4.27
CA GLU A 35 -12.26 0.81 -3.04
C GLU A 35 -12.82 2.21 -2.81
N LYS A 36 -14.16 2.30 -2.75
CA LYS A 36 -14.91 3.57 -2.68
C LYS A 36 -14.27 4.64 -1.77
N PRO A 37 -13.93 4.34 -0.50
CA PRO A 37 -13.37 5.36 0.38
C PRO A 37 -11.94 5.80 -0.01
N LEU A 38 -11.15 4.93 -0.63
CA LEU A 38 -9.81 5.25 -1.12
C LEU A 38 -9.87 5.96 -2.49
N GLU A 39 -10.77 5.51 -3.37
CA GLU A 39 -11.09 6.13 -4.66
C GLU A 39 -11.46 7.61 -4.50
N ASP A 40 -12.30 7.93 -3.50
CA ASP A 40 -12.72 9.31 -3.22
C ASP A 40 -11.52 10.18 -2.81
N LEU A 41 -10.60 9.65 -2.01
CA LEU A 41 -9.38 10.36 -1.61
C LEU A 41 -8.40 10.54 -2.77
N VAL A 42 -8.25 9.53 -3.63
CA VAL A 42 -7.40 9.59 -4.84
C VAL A 42 -7.97 10.62 -5.81
N SER A 43 -9.28 10.56 -6.09
CA SER A 43 -9.97 11.47 -7.00
C SER A 43 -9.96 12.91 -6.47
N GLY A 44 -10.01 13.09 -5.15
CA GLY A 44 -9.85 14.38 -4.48
C GLY A 44 -8.40 14.90 -4.43
N GLY A 45 -7.42 14.16 -4.96
CA GLY A 45 -6.00 14.53 -4.95
C GLY A 45 -5.37 14.51 -3.54
N ARG A 46 -6.02 13.86 -2.58
CA ARG A 46 -5.60 13.77 -1.17
C ARG A 46 -4.85 12.49 -0.85
N LEU A 47 -4.87 11.50 -1.74
CA LEU A 47 -4.20 10.22 -1.59
C LEU A 47 -3.49 9.86 -2.89
N ARG A 48 -2.26 9.36 -2.76
CA ARG A 48 -1.49 8.80 -3.88
C ARG A 48 -1.08 7.39 -3.55
N ILE A 49 -1.42 6.45 -4.43
CA ILE A 49 -1.08 5.03 -4.27
C ILE A 49 0.00 4.67 -5.31
N VAL A 50 1.16 4.20 -4.84
CA VAL A 50 2.29 3.84 -5.71
C VAL A 50 2.83 2.47 -5.37
N GLU A 51 3.32 1.76 -6.40
CA GLU A 51 4.13 0.57 -6.22
C GLU A 51 5.60 0.98 -6.20
N GLN A 52 6.38 0.43 -5.29
CA GLN A 52 7.81 0.67 -5.23
C GLN A 52 8.58 -0.58 -4.85
N PRO A 53 9.88 -0.65 -5.17
CA PRO A 53 10.76 -1.68 -4.64
C PRO A 53 10.86 -1.58 -3.12
N ARG A 54 11.00 -2.73 -2.45
CA ARG A 54 11.27 -2.75 -1.00
C ARG A 54 12.64 -2.16 -0.70
N SER A 55 12.69 -1.19 0.21
CA SER A 55 13.94 -0.57 0.64
C SER A 55 14.75 -1.45 1.62
N ASP A 56 14.13 -2.47 2.22
CA ASP A 56 14.71 -3.31 3.28
C ASP A 56 15.15 -4.72 2.83
N VAL A 57 15.01 -5.06 1.54
CA VAL A 57 15.35 -6.40 1.04
C VAL A 57 16.67 -6.37 0.28
N PRO A 58 17.70 -7.14 0.70
CA PRO A 58 18.92 -7.31 -0.06
C PRO A 58 18.63 -7.88 -1.46
N PRO A 59 19.32 -7.42 -2.52
CA PRO A 59 19.16 -8.00 -3.85
C PRO A 59 19.43 -9.50 -3.81
N GLY A 60 18.45 -10.32 -4.24
CA GLY A 60 18.60 -11.78 -4.38
C GLY A 60 17.74 -12.66 -3.47
N ARG A 61 16.94 -12.13 -2.54
CA ARG A 61 15.90 -12.96 -1.87
C ARG A 61 14.65 -13.05 -2.77
N MET A 62 14.24 -14.28 -3.08
CA MET A 62 12.97 -14.56 -3.77
C MET A 62 11.79 -14.25 -2.85
N GLY A 63 11.18 -13.08 -3.04
CA GLY A 63 9.87 -12.69 -2.57
C GLY A 63 9.38 -11.55 -3.46
N ALA A 64 8.12 -11.11 -3.35
CA ALA A 64 7.67 -9.89 -4.04
C ALA A 64 8.60 -8.74 -3.64
N GLY A 65 9.55 -8.38 -4.51
CA GLY A 65 10.50 -7.30 -4.30
C GLY A 65 9.84 -5.93 -4.29
N MET A 66 8.50 -5.89 -4.33
CA MET A 66 7.64 -4.73 -4.41
C MET A 66 6.78 -4.60 -3.15
N GLU A 67 6.41 -3.37 -2.85
CA GLU A 67 5.45 -2.96 -1.82
C GLU A 67 4.57 -1.84 -2.37
N ILE A 68 3.42 -1.61 -1.73
CA ILE A 68 2.50 -0.54 -2.08
C ILE A 68 2.56 0.52 -0.99
N LEU A 69 2.76 1.78 -1.38
CA LEU A 69 2.67 2.92 -0.50
C LEU A 69 1.46 3.78 -0.83
N LEU A 70 0.70 4.13 0.21
CA LEU A 70 -0.42 5.05 0.16
C LEU A 70 -0.02 6.31 0.91
N PHE A 71 0.18 7.42 0.19
CA PHE A 71 0.61 8.69 0.76
C PHE A 71 -0.56 9.67 0.84
N LEU A 72 -0.83 10.21 2.04
CA LEU A 72 -1.72 11.35 2.16
C LEU A 72 -1.02 12.61 1.70
N LEU A 73 -1.76 13.42 0.94
CA LEU A 73 -1.32 14.69 0.39
C LEU A 73 -2.14 15.84 1.00
N GLY A 74 -1.48 16.96 1.25
CA GLY A 74 -2.11 18.22 1.64
C GLY A 74 -2.34 18.42 3.14
N ALA A 75 -2.78 19.64 3.49
CA ALA A 75 -3.05 20.05 4.86
C ALA A 75 -4.22 19.25 5.49
N GLY A 76 -4.08 18.86 6.76
CA GLY A 76 -5.10 18.06 7.46
C GLY A 76 -5.01 16.55 7.23
N ALA A 77 -3.91 16.05 6.65
CA ALA A 77 -3.64 14.62 6.51
C ALA A 77 -3.68 13.85 7.84
N GLU A 78 -3.27 14.46 8.95
CA GLU A 78 -3.32 13.81 10.27
C GLU A 78 -4.73 13.38 10.69
N ALA A 79 -5.72 14.24 10.47
CA ALA A 79 -7.08 13.98 10.94
C ALA A 79 -7.76 12.79 10.24
N VAL A 80 -7.26 12.40 9.06
CA VAL A 80 -7.79 11.29 8.26
C VAL A 80 -6.86 10.08 8.21
N PHE A 81 -5.71 10.14 8.89
CA PHE A 81 -4.69 9.10 8.83
C PHE A 81 -5.15 7.77 9.46
N ASP A 82 -5.71 7.82 10.66
CA ASP A 82 -6.18 6.61 11.35
C ASP A 82 -7.30 5.93 10.56
N GLU A 83 -8.18 6.73 9.94
CA GLU A 83 -9.23 6.22 9.06
C GLU A 83 -8.62 5.58 7.80
N LEU A 84 -7.60 6.19 7.18
CA LEU A 84 -6.88 5.60 6.05
C LEU A 84 -6.25 4.24 6.42
N VAL A 85 -5.61 4.14 7.59
CA VAL A 85 -5.02 2.88 8.08
C VAL A 85 -6.12 1.82 8.25
N ALA A 86 -7.23 2.19 8.90
CA ALA A 86 -8.35 1.28 9.12
C ALA A 86 -9.02 0.83 7.80
N GLN A 87 -9.20 1.74 6.85
CA GLN A 87 -9.76 1.44 5.53
C GLN A 87 -8.82 0.55 4.71
N THR A 88 -7.52 0.86 4.70
CA THR A 88 -6.52 0.05 4.00
C THR A 88 -6.48 -1.37 4.55
N ARG A 89 -6.50 -1.54 5.88
CA ARG A 89 -6.57 -2.87 6.51
C ARG A 89 -7.81 -3.65 6.10
N ARG A 90 -8.99 -2.99 6.10
CA ARG A 90 -10.26 -3.61 5.67
C ARG A 90 -10.22 -4.01 4.19
N ALA A 91 -9.74 -3.12 3.32
CA ALA A 91 -9.63 -3.36 1.89
C ALA A 91 -8.67 -4.52 1.57
N VAL A 92 -7.50 -4.56 2.21
CA VAL A 92 -6.53 -5.65 2.05
C VAL A 92 -7.12 -6.99 2.52
N ALA A 93 -7.81 -7.00 3.68
CA ALA A 93 -8.47 -8.20 4.17
C ALA A 93 -9.55 -8.72 3.21
N ALA A 94 -10.37 -7.81 2.66
CA ALA A 94 -11.39 -8.15 1.67
C ALA A 94 -10.77 -8.70 0.37
N TRP A 95 -9.65 -8.12 -0.08
CA TRP A 95 -8.92 -8.62 -1.24
C TRP A 95 -8.39 -10.04 -1.01
N LEU A 96 -7.79 -10.32 0.16
CA LEU A 96 -7.30 -11.66 0.50
C LEU A 96 -8.42 -12.69 0.56
N GLU A 97 -9.56 -12.33 1.16
CA GLU A 97 -10.73 -13.21 1.20
C GLU A 97 -11.25 -13.50 -0.21
N ASN A 98 -11.38 -12.48 -1.06
CA ASN A 98 -11.78 -12.65 -2.44
C ASN A 98 -10.78 -13.52 -3.22
N ARG A 99 -9.48 -13.30 -3.03
CA ARG A 99 -8.43 -14.10 -3.65
C ARG A 99 -8.52 -15.56 -3.23
N ARG A 100 -8.67 -15.85 -1.94
CA ARG A 100 -8.84 -17.21 -1.42
C ARG A 100 -10.05 -17.93 -2.02
N ARG A 101 -11.09 -17.18 -2.39
CA ARG A 101 -12.28 -17.73 -3.06
C ARG A 101 -12.08 -17.97 -4.56
N VAL A 102 -11.22 -17.19 -5.21
CA VAL A 102 -11.02 -17.22 -6.67
C VAL A 102 -9.82 -18.09 -7.07
N GLU A 103 -8.73 -18.06 -6.31
CA GLU A 103 -7.52 -18.86 -6.53
C GLU A 103 -7.39 -19.93 -5.44
N SER A 104 -7.29 -21.19 -5.87
CA SER A 104 -6.99 -22.31 -4.98
C SER A 104 -5.49 -22.32 -4.67
N GLY A 105 -5.09 -21.68 -3.57
CA GLY A 105 -3.69 -21.61 -3.11
C GLY A 105 -3.57 -20.96 -1.73
N ASP A 106 -2.38 -21.06 -1.12
CA ASP A 106 -2.07 -20.34 0.11
C ASP A 106 -2.07 -18.83 -0.18
N SER A 107 -2.82 -18.05 0.59
CA SER A 107 -2.89 -16.60 0.40
C SER A 107 -1.69 -15.94 1.03
N PRO A 108 -1.06 -14.97 0.34
CA PRO A 108 0.07 -14.26 0.93
C PRO A 108 -0.38 -13.55 2.20
N ARG A 109 0.42 -13.67 3.25
CA ARG A 109 0.37 -12.85 4.45
C ARG A 109 0.61 -11.40 4.08
N THR A 110 -0.22 -10.53 4.64
CA THR A 110 -0.15 -9.10 4.39
C THR A 110 0.21 -8.34 5.66
N HIS A 111 1.07 -7.35 5.52
CA HIS A 111 1.41 -6.43 6.58
C HIS A 111 1.01 -5.01 6.18
N VAL A 112 0.30 -4.31 7.05
CA VAL A 112 -0.18 -2.94 6.83
C VAL A 112 0.33 -2.08 7.97
N ASP A 113 1.37 -1.30 7.67
CA ASP A 113 2.07 -0.46 8.63
C ASP A 113 1.84 1.02 8.35
N PRO A 114 1.62 1.84 9.38
CA PRO A 114 1.80 3.27 9.24
C PRO A 114 3.27 3.57 8.94
N VAL A 115 3.52 4.45 7.97
CA VAL A 115 4.84 5.04 7.71
C VAL A 115 4.79 6.51 8.07
N HIS A 116 5.62 6.89 9.04
CA HIS A 116 5.92 8.27 9.37
C HIS A 116 7.23 8.61 8.66
N HIS A 117 7.19 9.53 7.70
CA HIS A 117 8.40 10.19 7.25
C HIS A 117 8.70 11.28 8.28
N ASP A 118 9.45 10.91 9.33
CA ASP A 118 9.96 11.87 10.30
C ASP A 118 10.89 12.84 9.56
N GLU A 119 10.72 14.14 9.82
CA GLU A 119 11.45 15.21 9.17
C GLU A 119 12.95 15.08 9.45
N GLY A 120 13.76 15.05 8.39
CA GLY A 120 15.20 15.24 8.44
C GLY A 120 15.56 16.67 8.10
#